data_AF-A0A1F7ZQW5-F1
#
_entry.id   AF-A0A1F7ZQW5-F1
#
_cell.length_a   1.000
_cell.length_b   1.000
_cell.length_c   1.000
_cell.angle_alpha   90.00
_cell.angle_beta   90.00
_cell.angle_gamma   90.00
#
_symmetry.space_group_name_H-M   'P 1'
#
loop_
_entity.id
_entity.type
_entity.pdbx_description
1 polymer ?
#
loop_
_entity_poly.entity_id
_entity_poly.type
_entity_poly.pdbx_seq_one_letter_code
_entity_poly.pdbx_strand_id
1 'polypeptide(L)'
;MPLQIYTKIQARKERDLVPLLSSWKKHYKDDILRNKFKVDDVNDIQNLSAATPMLAQRMKSKHAELRKRWNIPKFWKPLNFLQIPIWISVMEALRAMSGNDKGLIPYLLSLVEPTSSSGAPRLHLEVEPSLATEGALWFPDLLAGDTTGILPAALTMSILLNISAGWKAKKFSQMADLPKIELYRALTVRGIRAFIQVLALNVGLSSYYYEMPAALLLYWVTSTNIATLQTVFLDKCMFRREPLKPWKQMHIGYTANKVCAPEDSIYRATMTDAKGFKGLH
;
A
#
# COMPACT_ATOMS: atom_id res chain seq x y z
N MET A 1 -3.52 14.92 10.91
CA MET A 1 -4.94 14.62 10.64
C MET A 1 -5.46 15.18 9.29
N PRO A 2 -5.52 16.50 9.00
CA PRO A 2 -6.15 17.01 7.76
C PRO A 2 -5.45 16.53 6.49
N LEU A 3 -4.11 16.47 6.51
CA LEU A 3 -3.31 15.99 5.40
C LEU A 3 -3.62 14.54 5.03
N GLN A 4 -3.78 13.66 6.03
CA GLN A 4 -4.10 12.25 5.82
C GLN A 4 -5.54 12.05 5.32
N ILE A 5 -6.48 12.90 5.76
CA ILE A 5 -7.85 12.93 5.21
C ILE A 5 -7.80 13.30 3.73
N TYR A 6 -7.06 14.37 3.39
CA TYR A 6 -6.89 14.82 2.02
C TYR A 6 -6.28 13.74 1.13
N THR A 7 -5.19 13.09 1.56
CA THR A 7 -4.56 12.01 0.78
C THR A 7 -5.51 10.83 0.61
N LYS A 8 -6.25 10.40 1.64
CA LYS A 8 -7.23 9.32 1.47
C LYS A 8 -8.37 9.68 0.52
N ILE A 9 -8.86 10.92 0.51
CA ILE A 9 -9.89 11.38 -0.43
C ILE A 9 -9.37 11.30 -1.87
N GLN A 10 -8.15 11.78 -2.12
CA GLN A 10 -7.54 11.71 -3.45
C GLN A 10 -7.25 10.26 -3.88
N ALA A 11 -6.82 9.40 -2.96
CA ALA A 11 -6.65 7.97 -3.20
C ALA A 11 -7.93 7.32 -3.68
N ARG A 12 -9.07 7.71 -3.08
CA ARG A 12 -10.38 7.19 -3.47
C ARG A 12 -10.79 7.65 -4.85
N LYS A 13 -10.62 8.94 -5.16
CA LYS A 13 -10.86 9.46 -6.51
C LYS A 13 -10.06 8.71 -7.56
N GLU A 14 -8.79 8.42 -7.29
CA GLU A 14 -7.94 7.63 -8.20
C GLU A 14 -8.46 6.18 -8.35
N ARG A 15 -8.94 5.55 -7.27
CA ARG A 15 -9.53 4.19 -7.31
C ARG A 15 -10.81 4.12 -8.12
N ASP A 16 -11.71 5.08 -7.97
CA ASP A 16 -12.98 5.09 -8.71
C ASP A 16 -12.77 5.39 -10.21
N LEU A 17 -11.62 5.95 -10.59
CA LEU A 17 -11.22 6.19 -11.98
C LEU A 17 -10.69 4.93 -12.68
N VAL A 18 -10.22 3.93 -11.93
CA VAL A 18 -9.69 2.66 -12.46
C VAL A 18 -10.67 1.93 -13.38
N PRO A 19 -11.94 1.68 -13.01
CA PRO A 19 -12.89 1.02 -13.90
C PRO A 19 -13.11 1.78 -15.21
N LEU A 20 -13.17 3.12 -15.16
CA LEU A 20 -13.31 3.95 -16.35
C LEU A 20 -12.10 3.81 -17.28
N LEU A 21 -10.88 3.87 -16.73
CA LEU A 21 -9.68 3.63 -17.54
C LEU A 21 -9.67 2.22 -18.15
N SER A 22 -10.15 1.21 -17.42
CA SER A 22 -10.21 -0.16 -17.94
C SER A 22 -11.18 -0.32 -19.11
N SER A 23 -12.33 0.36 -19.10
CA SER A 23 -13.28 0.32 -20.22
C SER A 23 -12.75 1.09 -21.44
N TRP A 24 -12.16 2.28 -21.24
CA TRP A 24 -11.51 3.03 -22.32
C TRP A 24 -10.34 2.27 -22.96
N LYS A 25 -9.57 1.53 -22.15
CA LYS A 25 -8.49 0.66 -22.66
C LYS A 25 -9.02 -0.35 -23.66
N LYS A 26 -10.14 -1.00 -23.34
CA LYS A 26 -10.78 -1.96 -24.24
C LYS A 26 -11.30 -1.27 -25.51
N HIS A 27 -12.06 -0.18 -25.34
CA HIS A 27 -12.60 0.57 -26.47
C HIS A 27 -11.50 1.01 -27.47
N TYR A 28 -10.38 1.55 -26.98
CA TYR A 28 -9.28 1.95 -27.87
C TYR A 28 -8.53 0.77 -28.49
N LYS A 29 -8.41 -0.35 -27.77
CA LYS A 29 -7.83 -1.57 -28.33
C LYS A 29 -8.68 -2.04 -29.51
N ASP A 30 -9.99 -2.14 -29.31
CA ASP A 30 -10.94 -2.61 -30.33
C ASP A 30 -11.00 -1.64 -31.52
N ASP A 31 -10.98 -0.33 -31.28
CA ASP A 31 -10.92 0.72 -32.32
C ASP A 31 -9.64 0.64 -33.17
N ILE A 32 -8.46 0.46 -32.55
CA ILE A 32 -7.20 0.36 -33.28
C ILE A 32 -7.17 -0.92 -34.13
N LEU A 33 -7.61 -2.06 -33.57
CA LEU A 33 -7.61 -3.33 -34.30
C LEU A 33 -8.56 -3.29 -35.51
N ARG A 34 -9.78 -2.77 -35.32
CA ARG A 34 -10.77 -2.67 -36.41
C ARG A 34 -10.37 -1.67 -37.48
N ASN A 35 -9.99 -0.45 -37.10
CA ASN A 35 -9.79 0.64 -38.07
C ASN A 35 -8.42 0.63 -38.75
N LYS A 36 -7.35 0.22 -38.06
CA LYS A 36 -6.00 0.23 -38.64
C LYS A 36 -5.58 -1.10 -39.24
N PHE A 37 -5.89 -2.20 -38.56
CA PHE A 37 -5.41 -3.52 -38.97
C PHE A 37 -6.46 -4.30 -39.77
N LYS A 38 -7.75 -3.87 -39.76
CA LYS A 38 -8.87 -4.58 -40.42
C LYS A 38 -8.92 -6.07 -40.06
N VAL A 39 -8.50 -6.40 -38.83
CA VAL A 39 -8.43 -7.78 -38.34
C VAL A 39 -9.71 -8.07 -37.55
N ASP A 40 -10.49 -9.05 -38.00
CA ASP A 40 -11.62 -9.62 -37.24
C ASP A 40 -11.14 -10.65 -36.18
N ASP A 41 -9.95 -11.24 -36.35
CA ASP A 41 -9.42 -12.26 -35.44
C ASP A 41 -8.44 -11.70 -34.39
N VAL A 42 -8.87 -11.75 -33.13
CA VAL A 42 -8.20 -11.15 -31.96
C VAL A 42 -6.85 -11.82 -31.62
N ASN A 43 -6.49 -12.89 -32.31
CA ASN A 43 -5.34 -13.75 -31.99
C ASN A 43 -4.01 -13.39 -32.67
N ASP A 44 -3.96 -12.37 -33.53
CA ASP A 44 -2.69 -11.98 -34.16
C ASP A 44 -1.79 -11.18 -33.19
N ILE A 45 -0.86 -11.90 -32.56
CA ILE A 45 0.10 -11.38 -31.57
C ILE A 45 0.97 -10.27 -32.18
N GLN A 46 1.26 -10.34 -33.47
CA GLN A 46 2.12 -9.36 -34.15
C GLN A 46 1.42 -8.01 -34.26
N ASN A 47 0.16 -8.00 -34.68
CA ASN A 47 -0.68 -6.79 -34.74
C ASN A 47 -0.95 -6.21 -33.35
N LEU A 48 -1.09 -7.05 -32.33
CA LEU A 48 -1.22 -6.59 -30.94
C LEU A 48 0.03 -5.84 -30.48
N SER A 49 1.22 -6.35 -30.81
CA SER A 49 2.50 -5.72 -30.45
C SER A 49 2.64 -4.33 -31.10
N ALA A 50 2.28 -4.21 -32.39
CA ALA A 50 2.30 -2.95 -33.13
C ALA A 50 1.25 -1.94 -32.63
N ALA A 51 0.12 -2.42 -32.09
CA ALA A 51 -0.93 -1.59 -31.51
C ALA A 51 -0.60 -1.07 -30.09
N THR A 52 0.31 -1.72 -29.35
CA THR A 52 0.65 -1.32 -27.97
C THR A 52 1.18 0.11 -27.80
N PRO A 53 2.14 0.64 -28.61
CA PRO A 53 2.62 2.00 -28.44
C PRO A 53 1.53 3.04 -28.74
N MET A 54 0.72 2.81 -29.79
CA MET A 54 -0.40 3.68 -30.16
C MET A 54 -1.48 3.71 -29.06
N LEU A 55 -1.80 2.54 -28.49
CA LEU A 55 -2.71 2.43 -27.36
C LEU A 55 -2.16 3.19 -26.15
N ALA A 56 -0.88 3.04 -25.83
CA ALA A 56 -0.25 3.73 -24.70
C ALA A 56 -0.30 5.25 -24.85
N GLN A 57 -0.07 5.79 -26.05
CA GLN A 57 -0.16 7.22 -26.33
C GLN A 57 -1.59 7.75 -26.16
N ARG A 58 -2.59 7.08 -26.75
CA ARG A 58 -4.02 7.47 -26.60
C ARG A 58 -4.46 7.38 -25.14
N MET A 59 -4.05 6.33 -24.44
CA MET A 59 -4.33 6.13 -23.02
C MET A 59 -3.69 7.21 -22.14
N LYS A 60 -2.46 7.66 -22.45
CA LYS A 60 -1.79 8.72 -21.70
C LYS A 60 -2.56 10.04 -21.80
N SER A 61 -2.98 10.43 -23.01
CA SER A 61 -3.78 11.64 -23.24
C SER A 61 -5.13 11.57 -22.51
N LYS A 62 -5.82 10.44 -22.61
CA LYS A 62 -7.12 10.25 -21.94
C LYS A 62 -6.99 10.21 -20.43
N HIS A 63 -5.94 9.57 -19.90
CA HIS A 63 -5.66 9.58 -18.48
C HIS A 63 -5.34 10.98 -17.95
N ALA A 64 -4.69 11.85 -18.75
CA ALA A 64 -4.49 13.26 -18.38
C ALA A 64 -5.81 14.04 -18.38
N GLU A 65 -6.65 13.85 -19.40
CA GLU A 65 -7.97 14.48 -19.51
C GLU A 65 -8.89 14.09 -18.35
N LEU A 66 -8.99 12.79 -18.06
CA LEU A 66 -9.81 12.25 -16.98
C LEU A 66 -9.35 12.79 -15.61
N ARG A 67 -8.04 12.85 -15.37
CA ARG A 67 -7.50 13.44 -14.12
C ARG A 67 -7.81 14.93 -13.98
N LYS A 68 -7.76 15.69 -15.09
CA LYS A 68 -8.15 17.10 -15.11
C LYS A 68 -9.64 17.27 -14.79
N ARG A 69 -10.51 16.47 -15.41
CA ARG A 69 -11.96 16.48 -15.17
C ARG A 69 -12.33 16.11 -13.73
N TRP A 70 -11.62 15.17 -13.11
CA TRP A 70 -11.86 14.74 -11.72
C TRP A 70 -11.11 15.56 -10.66
N ASN A 71 -10.37 16.59 -11.08
CA ASN A 71 -9.61 17.49 -10.20
C ASN A 71 -8.70 16.71 -9.22
N ILE A 72 -7.91 15.78 -9.78
CA ILE A 72 -6.92 14.99 -9.03
C ILE A 72 -5.55 15.70 -9.16
N PRO A 73 -4.93 16.16 -8.06
CA PRO A 73 -3.63 16.82 -8.11
C PRO A 73 -2.54 15.86 -8.56
N LYS A 74 -1.53 16.36 -9.29
CA LYS A 74 -0.40 15.51 -9.76
C LYS A 74 0.51 15.05 -8.62
N PHE A 75 0.70 15.87 -7.58
CA PHE A 75 1.70 15.68 -6.53
C PHE A 75 1.10 15.33 -5.15
N TRP A 76 -0.03 14.63 -5.10
CA TRP A 76 -0.65 14.27 -3.83
C TRP A 76 0.03 13.09 -3.10
N LYS A 77 0.66 12.17 -3.85
CA LYS A 77 1.33 10.97 -3.31
C LYS A 77 2.51 11.27 -2.38
N PRO A 78 3.41 12.23 -2.69
CA PRO A 78 4.54 12.52 -1.81
C PRO A 78 4.16 13.28 -0.54
N LEU A 79 2.92 13.73 -0.36
CA LEU A 79 2.51 14.49 0.83
C LEU A 79 2.74 13.72 2.14
N ASN A 80 2.68 12.38 2.12
CA ASN A 80 2.99 11.58 3.31
C ASN A 80 4.49 11.63 3.69
N PHE A 81 5.40 11.96 2.77
CA PHE A 81 6.83 12.10 3.09
C PHE A 81 7.12 13.34 3.94
N LEU A 82 6.25 14.34 3.94
CA LEU A 82 6.38 15.52 4.81
C LEU A 82 6.30 15.16 6.31
N GLN A 83 5.78 13.97 6.64
CA GLN A 83 5.74 13.48 8.03
C GLN A 83 7.12 12.99 8.51
N ILE A 84 8.02 12.59 7.62
CA ILE A 84 9.32 12.02 7.99
C ILE A 84 10.21 13.02 8.74
N PRO A 85 10.39 14.27 8.30
CA PRO A 85 11.21 15.25 9.03
C PRO A 85 10.72 15.50 10.47
N ILE A 86 9.39 15.58 10.65
CA ILE A 86 8.78 15.77 11.98
C ILE A 86 9.08 14.56 12.87
N TRP A 87 8.95 13.36 12.32
CA TRP A 87 9.27 12.13 13.05
C TRP A 87 10.76 12.05 13.40
N ILE A 88 11.67 12.38 12.47
CA ILE A 88 13.12 12.41 12.73
C ILE A 88 13.45 13.42 13.83
N SER A 89 12.85 14.61 13.79
CA SER A 89 13.06 15.64 14.81
C SER A 89 12.66 15.16 16.21
N VAL A 90 11.49 14.53 16.35
CA VAL A 90 11.05 13.99 17.66
C VAL A 90 11.90 12.79 18.10
N MET A 91 12.25 11.90 17.18
CA MET A 91 13.15 10.78 17.45
C MET A 91 14.51 11.24 17.95
N GLU A 92 15.06 12.29 17.36
CA GLU A 92 16.34 12.85 17.75
C GLU A 92 16.27 13.60 19.08
N ALA A 93 15.21 14.38 19.31
CA ALA A 93 15.00 15.06 20.58
C ALA A 93 14.91 14.06 21.74
N LEU A 94 14.07 13.02 21.61
CA LEU A 94 13.96 11.96 22.62
C LEU A 94 15.28 11.22 22.83
N ARG A 95 16.02 10.95 21.75
CA ARG A 95 17.33 10.29 21.83
C ARG A 95 18.36 11.15 22.56
N ALA A 96 18.41 12.45 22.24
CA ALA A 96 19.32 13.40 22.87
C ALA A 96 18.98 13.59 24.35
N MET A 97 17.69 13.73 24.69
CA MET A 97 17.22 13.80 26.08
C MET A 97 17.48 12.50 26.85
N SER A 98 17.61 11.37 26.16
CA SER A 98 18.01 10.07 26.75
C SER A 98 19.53 9.91 26.93
N GLY A 99 20.33 10.95 26.66
CA GLY A 99 21.78 10.94 26.85
C GLY A 99 22.58 10.22 25.77
N ASN A 100 21.99 9.95 24.60
CA ASN A 100 22.70 9.33 23.49
C ASN A 100 23.04 10.36 22.40
N ASP A 101 24.28 10.85 22.43
CA ASP A 101 24.76 11.94 21.56
C ASP A 101 25.07 11.52 20.10
N LYS A 102 24.99 10.22 19.78
CA LYS A 102 25.31 9.70 18.43
C LYS A 102 24.09 9.70 17.50
N GLY A 103 23.49 10.87 17.34
CA GLY A 103 22.30 11.07 16.54
C GLY A 103 22.55 11.27 15.03
N LEU A 104 21.49 11.19 14.22
CA LEU A 104 21.54 11.43 12.77
C LEU A 104 21.66 12.93 12.43
N ILE A 105 21.12 13.83 13.26
CA ILE A 105 21.18 15.28 13.03
C ILE A 105 22.59 15.82 13.28
N PRO A 106 23.30 15.49 14.38
CA PRO A 106 24.73 15.82 14.54
C PRO A 106 25.59 15.27 13.39
N TYR A 107 25.30 14.06 12.91
CA TYR A 107 25.99 13.48 11.76
C TYR A 107 25.73 14.27 10.47
N LEU A 108 24.47 14.60 10.17
CA LEU A 108 24.14 15.41 8.99
C LEU A 108 24.66 16.85 9.09
N LEU A 109 24.62 17.46 10.29
CA LEU A 109 25.24 18.75 10.54
C LEU A 109 26.75 18.67 10.34
N SER A 110 27.41 17.60 10.81
CA SER A 110 28.86 17.42 10.60
C SER A 110 29.25 17.26 9.13
N LEU A 111 28.30 16.87 8.25
CA LEU A 111 28.50 16.81 6.80
C LEU A 111 28.31 18.17 6.10
N VAL A 112 27.56 19.09 6.71
CA VAL A 112 27.25 20.41 6.17
C VAL A 112 28.16 21.49 6.77
N GLU A 113 28.66 21.30 7.99
CA GLU A 113 29.57 22.19 8.69
C GLU A 113 31.01 21.95 8.19
N PRO A 114 31.65 22.92 7.51
CA PRO A 114 33.06 22.82 7.17
C PRO A 114 33.91 22.80 8.44
N THR A 115 34.95 21.96 8.45
CA THR A 115 35.86 21.58 9.54
C THR A 115 36.67 22.70 10.23
N SER A 116 36.16 23.92 10.33
CA SER A 116 36.89 25.10 10.83
C SER A 116 36.23 25.80 12.03
N SER A 117 35.05 25.37 12.50
CA SER A 117 34.40 25.93 13.71
C SER A 117 34.63 25.02 14.94
N SER A 118 35.90 24.91 15.36
CA SER A 118 36.36 24.22 16.58
C SER A 118 35.91 24.91 17.89
N GLY A 119 34.62 25.27 18.00
CA GLY A 119 34.11 26.03 19.14
C GLY A 119 32.58 26.13 19.25
N ALA A 120 31.80 25.59 18.31
CA ALA A 120 30.37 25.49 18.51
C ALA A 120 30.12 24.39 19.57
N PRO A 121 29.43 24.69 20.70
CA PRO A 121 29.11 23.67 21.66
C PRO A 121 28.29 22.61 20.93
N ARG A 122 28.79 21.37 20.94
CA ARG A 122 27.96 20.22 20.59
C ARG A 122 26.68 20.41 21.40
N LEU A 123 25.52 20.42 20.76
CA LEU A 123 24.22 20.52 21.43
C LEU A 123 24.04 19.28 22.30
N HIS A 124 24.77 19.24 23.40
CA HIS A 124 24.62 18.30 24.50
C HIS A 124 23.39 18.82 25.23
N LEU A 125 22.22 18.36 24.76
CA LEU A 125 21.03 18.45 25.58
C LEU A 125 21.35 17.65 26.83
N GLU A 126 21.59 18.37 27.93
CA GLU A 126 21.76 17.77 29.24
C GLU A 126 20.58 16.83 29.48
N VAL A 127 20.90 15.59 29.88
CA VAL A 127 19.90 14.54 30.16
C VAL A 127 18.86 15.14 31.08
N GLU A 128 17.60 15.15 30.64
CA GLU A 128 16.56 15.79 31.43
C GLU A 128 16.29 14.94 32.69
N PRO A 129 16.50 15.47 33.90
CA PRO A 129 16.40 14.67 35.12
C PRO A 129 14.94 14.27 35.46
N SER A 130 13.95 14.99 34.95
CA SER A 130 12.52 14.64 35.10
C SER A 130 12.19 13.33 34.35
N LEU A 131 12.79 13.06 33.20
CA LEU A 131 12.64 11.79 32.46
C LEU A 131 13.11 10.58 33.29
N ALA A 132 14.11 10.76 34.16
CA ALA A 132 14.56 9.72 35.07
C ALA A 132 13.57 9.43 36.21
N THR A 133 12.68 10.37 36.51
CA THR A 133 11.87 10.38 37.73
C THR A 133 10.36 10.27 37.45
N GLU A 134 9.92 10.55 36.23
CA GLU A 134 8.51 10.56 35.79
C GLU A 134 8.08 9.26 35.10
N GLY A 135 8.57 8.13 35.60
CA GLY A 135 8.09 6.79 35.24
C GLY A 135 6.59 6.56 35.48
N ALA A 136 6.03 5.59 34.74
CA ALA A 136 4.64 5.18 34.93
C ALA A 136 4.48 3.65 35.00
N LEU A 137 3.52 3.21 35.83
CA LEU A 137 3.11 1.81 36.05
C LEU A 137 4.21 0.84 36.50
N TRP A 138 5.07 0.37 35.59
CA TRP A 138 6.11 -0.65 35.85
C TRP A 138 7.52 -0.25 35.37
N PHE A 139 7.66 0.91 34.72
CA PHE A 139 8.94 1.48 34.32
C PHE A 139 9.11 2.83 35.07
N PRO A 140 9.84 2.84 36.20
CA PRO A 140 10.02 4.05 37.02
C PRO A 140 10.98 5.07 36.39
N ASP A 141 11.85 4.61 35.47
CA ASP A 141 12.83 5.41 34.76
C ASP A 141 12.57 5.30 33.25
N LEU A 142 12.38 6.44 32.56
CA LEU A 142 12.16 6.47 31.10
C LEU A 142 13.47 6.44 30.31
N LEU A 143 14.62 6.69 30.95
CA LEU A 143 15.94 6.67 30.35
C LEU A 143 16.51 5.25 30.29
N ALA A 144 16.21 4.45 31.29
CA ALA A 144 16.58 3.04 31.34
C ALA A 144 15.77 2.19 30.34
N GLY A 145 16.38 1.08 29.91
CA GLY A 145 15.66 0.05 29.15
C GLY A 145 14.63 -0.66 30.02
N ASP A 146 13.53 -1.11 29.41
CA ASP A 146 12.54 -1.92 30.11
C ASP A 146 13.07 -3.33 30.38
N THR A 147 13.46 -3.59 31.63
CA THR A 147 13.96 -4.89 32.11
C THR A 147 12.91 -6.00 32.07
N THR A 148 11.61 -5.64 32.03
CA THR A 148 10.51 -6.62 31.99
C THR A 148 10.21 -7.14 30.58
N GLY A 149 10.68 -6.44 29.55
CA GLY A 149 10.40 -6.77 28.14
C GLY A 149 8.95 -6.53 27.71
N ILE A 150 8.10 -5.95 28.56
CA ILE A 150 6.69 -5.67 28.28
C ILE A 150 6.56 -4.55 27.24
N LEU A 151 7.34 -3.47 27.36
CA LEU A 151 7.37 -2.35 26.40
C LEU A 151 7.82 -2.79 25.00
N PRO A 152 8.96 -3.52 24.85
CA PRO A 152 9.36 -4.06 23.56
C PRO A 152 8.31 -4.98 22.95
N ALA A 153 7.66 -5.84 23.76
CA ALA A 153 6.58 -6.71 23.29
C ALA A 153 5.34 -5.91 22.85
N ALA A 154 4.94 -4.89 23.63
CA ALA A 154 3.83 -3.99 23.30
C ALA A 154 4.11 -3.19 22.03
N LEU A 155 5.36 -2.77 21.81
CA LEU A 155 5.80 -2.10 20.59
C LEU A 155 5.66 -3.02 19.38
N THR A 156 6.19 -4.24 19.46
CA THR A 156 6.04 -5.21 18.38
C THR A 156 4.58 -5.48 18.09
N MET A 157 3.75 -5.68 19.12
CA MET A 157 2.32 -5.90 18.96
C MET A 157 1.63 -4.68 18.30
N SER A 158 1.95 -3.47 18.72
CA SER A 158 1.39 -2.23 18.17
C SER A 158 1.75 -2.05 16.69
N ILE A 159 3.00 -2.33 16.30
CA ILE A 159 3.44 -2.29 14.90
C ILE A 159 2.75 -3.39 14.07
N LEU A 160 2.65 -4.61 14.59
CA LEU A 160 1.95 -5.71 13.92
C LEU A 160 0.47 -5.39 13.70
N LEU A 161 -0.19 -4.81 14.70
CA LEU A 161 -1.57 -4.34 14.62
C LEU A 161 -1.70 -3.24 13.55
N ASN A 162 -0.80 -2.26 13.54
CA ASN A 162 -0.80 -1.18 12.54
C ASN A 162 -0.69 -1.72 11.11
N ILE A 163 0.23 -2.65 10.86
CA ILE A 163 0.41 -3.29 9.55
C ILE A 163 -0.83 -4.10 9.18
N SER A 164 -1.39 -4.86 10.12
CA SER A 164 -2.58 -5.69 9.87
C SER A 164 -3.81 -4.85 9.50
N ALA A 165 -3.99 -3.69 10.14
CA ALA A 165 -5.09 -2.78 9.90
C ALA A 165 -4.90 -1.97 8.60
N GLY A 166 -3.68 -1.52 8.32
CA GLY A 166 -3.37 -0.68 7.16
C GLY A 166 -3.22 -1.45 5.84
N TRP A 167 -2.65 -2.66 5.86
CA TRP A 167 -2.26 -3.40 4.66
C TRP A 167 -3.14 -4.64 4.46
N LYS A 168 -4.33 -4.45 3.87
CA LYS A 168 -5.23 -5.55 3.50
C LYS A 168 -4.67 -6.36 2.32
N ALA A 169 -3.98 -7.45 2.61
CA ALA A 169 -3.50 -8.40 1.60
C ALA A 169 -4.62 -9.37 1.18
N LYS A 170 -4.67 -9.74 -0.11
CA LYS A 170 -5.61 -10.76 -0.61
C LYS A 170 -5.27 -12.13 0.00
N LYS A 171 -6.29 -12.93 0.32
CA LYS A 171 -6.13 -14.30 0.83
C LYS A 171 -5.58 -15.22 -0.27
N PHE A 172 -4.83 -16.26 0.10
CA PHE A 172 -4.25 -17.22 -0.85
C PHE A 172 -5.29 -17.86 -1.78
N SER A 173 -6.44 -18.26 -1.23
CA SER A 173 -7.56 -18.80 -2.01
C SER A 173 -8.06 -17.84 -3.10
N GLN A 174 -8.00 -16.53 -2.87
CA GLN A 174 -8.41 -15.53 -3.87
C GLN A 174 -7.32 -15.17 -4.87
N MET A 175 -6.11 -15.72 -4.73
CA MET A 175 -4.98 -15.45 -5.63
C MET A 175 -4.77 -16.56 -6.67
N ALA A 176 -5.35 -17.76 -6.46
CA ALA A 176 -5.24 -18.88 -7.40
C ALA A 176 -5.86 -18.54 -8.78
N ASP A 177 -6.93 -17.73 -8.79
CA ASP A 177 -7.66 -17.37 -10.01
C ASP A 177 -7.16 -16.08 -10.69
N LEU A 178 -6.06 -15.48 -10.20
CA LEU A 178 -5.55 -14.21 -10.74
C LEU A 178 -4.58 -14.41 -11.91
N PRO A 179 -4.58 -13.50 -12.91
CA PRO A 179 -3.58 -13.52 -13.97
C PRO A 179 -2.18 -13.32 -13.39
N LYS A 180 -1.17 -13.98 -13.98
CA LYS A 180 0.22 -14.04 -13.48
C LYS A 180 0.77 -12.68 -13.04
N ILE A 181 0.51 -11.62 -13.80
CA ILE A 181 0.97 -10.25 -13.50
C ILE A 181 0.39 -9.70 -12.18
N GLU A 182 -0.89 -9.97 -11.90
CA GLU A 182 -1.54 -9.54 -10.66
C GLU A 182 -1.14 -10.43 -9.50
N LEU A 183 -0.89 -11.72 -9.77
CA LEU A 183 -0.36 -12.67 -8.79
C LEU A 183 1.02 -12.24 -8.29
N TYR A 184 1.98 -11.94 -9.18
CA TYR A 184 3.30 -11.45 -8.76
C TYR A 184 3.19 -10.16 -7.95
N ARG A 185 2.31 -9.23 -8.33
CA ARG A 185 2.08 -8.00 -7.57
C ARG A 185 1.49 -8.27 -6.19
N ALA A 186 0.54 -9.19 -6.08
CA ALA A 186 -0.04 -9.57 -4.78
C ALA A 186 1.00 -10.29 -3.91
N LEU A 187 1.83 -11.14 -4.50
CA LEU A 187 2.90 -11.87 -3.83
C LEU A 187 4.00 -10.92 -3.34
N THR A 188 4.41 -9.94 -4.13
CA THR A 188 5.41 -8.93 -3.71
C THR A 188 4.87 -8.07 -2.58
N VAL A 189 3.63 -7.61 -2.64
CA VAL A 189 3.00 -6.86 -1.53
C VAL A 189 2.92 -7.71 -0.26
N ARG A 190 2.61 -9.00 -0.40
CA ARG A 190 2.60 -9.95 0.73
C ARG A 190 4.01 -10.20 1.28
N GLY A 191 5.00 -10.36 0.42
CA GLY A 191 6.40 -10.53 0.79
C GLY A 191 6.95 -9.32 1.53
N ILE A 192 6.68 -8.11 1.02
CA ILE A 192 7.02 -6.85 1.70
C ILE A 192 6.32 -6.78 3.06
N ARG A 193 5.04 -7.12 3.14
CA ARG A 193 4.32 -7.16 4.42
C ARG A 193 4.98 -8.12 5.41
N ALA A 194 5.29 -9.34 4.99
CA ALA A 194 5.94 -10.35 5.84
C ALA A 194 7.34 -9.89 6.28
N PHE A 195 8.11 -9.31 5.37
CA PHE A 195 9.42 -8.73 5.66
C PHE A 195 9.34 -7.63 6.73
N ILE A 196 8.39 -6.69 6.60
CA ILE A 196 8.18 -5.64 7.60
C ILE A 196 7.73 -6.24 8.94
N GLN A 197 6.92 -7.29 8.94
CA GLN A 197 6.51 -7.98 10.19
C GLN A 197 7.70 -8.66 10.88
N VAL A 198 8.59 -9.31 10.13
CA VAL A 198 9.84 -9.87 10.65
C VAL A 198 10.76 -8.76 11.17
N LEU A 199 10.86 -7.64 10.45
CA LEU A 199 11.62 -6.48 10.90
C LEU A 199 11.07 -5.92 12.22
N ALA A 200 9.75 -5.85 12.38
CA ALA A 200 9.12 -5.40 13.62
C ALA A 200 9.42 -6.33 14.82
N LEU A 201 9.49 -7.64 14.58
CA LEU A 201 9.94 -8.62 15.58
C LEU A 201 11.42 -8.42 15.91
N ASN A 202 12.26 -8.22 14.89
CA ASN A 202 13.68 -7.97 15.08
C ASN A 202 13.94 -6.66 15.86
N VAL A 203 13.18 -5.61 15.60
CA VAL A 203 13.27 -4.33 16.34
C VAL A 203 12.85 -4.51 17.80
N GLY A 204 11.78 -5.26 18.08
CA GLY A 204 11.37 -5.56 19.46
C GLY A 204 12.43 -6.36 20.22
N LEU A 205 12.97 -7.42 19.59
CA LEU A 205 14.03 -8.24 20.18
C LEU A 205 15.34 -7.45 20.39
N SER A 206 15.73 -6.65 19.40
CA SER A 206 16.92 -5.80 19.49
C SER A 206 16.73 -4.72 20.56
N SER A 207 15.53 -4.16 20.69
CA SER A 207 15.22 -3.18 21.72
C SER A 207 15.36 -3.75 23.13
N TYR A 208 15.03 -5.03 23.32
CA TYR A 208 15.24 -5.71 24.59
C TYR A 208 16.73 -5.99 24.85
N TYR A 209 17.48 -6.40 23.81
CA TYR A 209 18.90 -6.74 23.95
C TYR A 209 19.81 -5.52 24.11
N TYR A 210 19.50 -4.39 23.46
CA TYR A 210 20.29 -3.16 23.50
C TYR A 210 19.79 -2.15 24.55
N GLU A 211 18.82 -2.53 25.39
CA GLU A 211 18.24 -1.69 26.45
C GLU A 211 17.89 -0.28 25.96
N MET A 212 17.13 -0.20 24.87
CA MET A 212 16.74 1.10 24.31
C MET A 212 15.92 1.92 25.32
N PRO A 213 16.09 3.26 25.36
CA PRO A 213 15.38 4.12 26.30
C PRO A 213 13.86 3.91 26.22
N ALA A 214 13.23 3.66 27.36
CA ALA A 214 11.80 3.39 27.45
C ALA A 214 10.94 4.55 26.89
N ALA A 215 11.40 5.81 27.01
CA ALA A 215 10.77 6.99 26.42
C ALA A 215 10.54 6.83 24.90
N LEU A 216 11.55 6.30 24.20
CA LEU A 216 11.52 6.16 22.75
C LEU A 216 10.55 5.04 22.32
N LEU A 217 10.50 3.96 23.08
CA LEU A 217 9.55 2.87 22.88
C LEU A 217 8.12 3.32 23.14
N LEU A 218 7.88 4.08 24.21
CA LEU A 218 6.57 4.61 24.57
C LEU A 218 6.04 5.57 23.49
N TYR A 219 6.91 6.44 22.97
CA TYR A 219 6.56 7.28 21.83
C TYR A 219 6.15 6.44 20.61
N TRP A 220 6.93 5.40 20.27
CA TRP A 220 6.59 4.54 19.13
C TRP A 220 5.29 3.77 19.33
N VAL A 221 5.03 3.25 20.54
CA VAL A 221 3.77 2.57 20.88
C VAL A 221 2.59 3.52 20.71
N THR A 222 2.65 4.69 21.33
CA THR A 222 1.54 5.67 21.26
C THR A 222 1.32 6.18 19.84
N SER A 223 2.39 6.51 19.12
CA SER A 223 2.32 6.98 17.72
C SER A 223 1.73 5.92 16.78
N THR A 224 2.15 4.65 16.89
CA THR A 224 1.61 3.55 16.08
C THR A 224 0.16 3.24 16.43
N ASN A 225 -0.22 3.31 17.71
CA ASN A 225 -1.61 3.13 18.14
C ASN A 225 -2.52 4.24 17.63
N ILE A 226 -2.09 5.51 17.71
CA ILE A 226 -2.81 6.65 17.15
C ILE A 226 -2.97 6.49 15.62
N ALA A 227 -1.90 6.10 14.91
CA ALA A 227 -1.97 5.86 13.47
C ALA A 227 -2.93 4.72 13.10
N THR A 228 -2.96 3.66 13.90
CA THR A 228 -3.87 2.51 13.73
C THR A 228 -5.31 2.95 13.95
N LEU A 229 -5.57 3.62 15.07
CA LEU A 229 -6.88 4.15 15.43
C LEU A 229 -7.39 5.10 14.35
N GLN A 230 -6.56 6.02 13.89
CA GLN A 230 -6.90 6.93 12.81
C GLN A 230 -7.25 6.19 11.52
N THR A 231 -6.48 5.16 11.16
CA THR A 231 -6.72 4.39 9.94
C THR A 231 -8.06 3.68 10.01
N VAL A 232 -8.34 3.00 11.12
CA VAL A 232 -9.58 2.26 11.38
C VAL A 232 -10.77 3.21 11.43
N PHE A 233 -10.63 4.34 12.14
CA PHE A 233 -11.67 5.34 12.29
C PHE A 233 -12.02 5.98 10.94
N LEU A 234 -11.03 6.44 10.16
CA LEU A 234 -11.28 7.04 8.84
C LEU A 234 -11.88 6.05 7.85
N ASP A 235 -11.45 4.78 7.88
CA ASP A 235 -12.01 3.75 7.00
C ASP A 235 -13.47 3.45 7.35
N LYS A 236 -13.82 3.35 8.64
CA LYS A 236 -15.19 3.08 9.09
C LYS A 236 -16.12 4.29 8.92
N CYS A 237 -15.69 5.49 9.29
CA CYS A 237 -16.54 6.67 9.32
C CYS A 237 -16.65 7.36 7.95
N MET A 238 -15.55 7.51 7.22
CA MET A 238 -15.50 8.36 6.02
C MET A 238 -15.67 7.57 4.71
N PHE A 239 -15.28 6.29 4.68
CA PHE A 239 -15.28 5.47 3.46
C PHE A 239 -16.16 4.22 3.56
N ARG A 240 -17.35 4.38 4.15
CA ARG A 240 -18.34 3.29 4.31
C ARG A 240 -18.76 2.62 2.99
N ARG A 241 -18.66 3.31 1.86
CA ARG A 241 -19.02 2.78 0.54
C ARG A 241 -17.83 2.14 -0.15
N GLU A 242 -18.00 0.90 -0.58
CA GLU A 242 -16.99 0.18 -1.37
C GLU A 242 -16.63 0.96 -2.65
N PRO A 243 -15.36 0.92 -3.08
CA PRO A 243 -14.95 1.50 -4.35
C PRO A 243 -15.59 0.75 -5.52
N LEU A 244 -15.74 1.43 -6.65
CA LEU A 244 -16.27 0.81 -7.85
C LEU A 244 -15.38 -0.37 -8.30
N LYS A 245 -16.00 -1.52 -8.55
CA LYS A 245 -15.29 -2.72 -9.04
C LYS A 245 -14.75 -2.46 -10.45
N PRO A 246 -13.53 -2.92 -10.78
CA PRO A 246 -13.00 -2.84 -12.14
C PRO A 246 -13.93 -3.51 -13.14
N TRP A 247 -13.97 -2.98 -14.37
CA TRP A 247 -14.71 -3.60 -15.45
C TRP A 247 -14.11 -4.98 -15.77
N LYS A 248 -14.96 -6.02 -15.77
CA LYS A 248 -14.58 -7.40 -16.13
C LYS A 248 -15.48 -7.88 -17.27
N GLN A 249 -14.89 -8.45 -18.31
CA GLN A 249 -15.65 -9.07 -19.39
C GLN A 249 -16.38 -10.30 -18.84
N MET A 250 -17.71 -10.30 -18.95
CA MET A 250 -18.55 -11.46 -18.67
C MET A 250 -18.88 -12.14 -19.98
N HIS A 251 -18.67 -13.45 -20.06
CA HIS A 251 -19.12 -14.28 -21.17
C HIS A 251 -20.36 -15.03 -20.69
N ILE A 252 -21.48 -14.85 -21.38
CA ILE A 252 -22.72 -15.56 -21.10
C ILE A 252 -22.80 -16.69 -22.11
N GLY A 253 -22.65 -17.93 -21.66
CA GLY A 253 -22.93 -19.10 -22.47
C GLY A 253 -24.43 -19.33 -22.51
N TYR A 254 -25.05 -19.23 -23.68
CA TYR A 254 -26.43 -19.66 -23.87
C TYR A 254 -26.43 -21.14 -24.21
N THR A 255 -27.10 -21.96 -23.40
CA THR A 255 -27.50 -23.30 -23.83
C THR A 255 -28.68 -23.13 -24.77
N ALA A 256 -28.47 -23.31 -26.08
CA ALA A 256 -29.57 -23.33 -27.02
C ALA A 256 -30.53 -24.45 -26.62
N ASN A 257 -31.71 -24.08 -26.14
CA ASN A 257 -32.77 -25.05 -25.84
C ASN A 257 -33.25 -25.60 -27.19
N LYS A 258 -32.98 -26.88 -27.45
CA LYS A 258 -33.28 -27.57 -28.73
C LYS A 258 -34.78 -27.58 -29.11
N VAL A 259 -35.65 -27.11 -28.23
CA VAL A 259 -37.11 -27.20 -28.36
C VAL A 259 -37.70 -26.12 -29.29
N CYS A 260 -36.97 -25.03 -29.59
CA CYS A 260 -37.50 -23.92 -30.42
C CYS A 260 -36.83 -23.78 -31.79
N ALA A 261 -36.06 -24.76 -32.26
CA ALA A 261 -35.50 -24.73 -33.61
C ALA A 261 -36.52 -25.35 -34.60
N PRO A 262 -37.10 -24.60 -35.56
CA PRO A 262 -37.83 -25.20 -36.66
C PRO A 262 -36.89 -26.13 -37.46
N GLU A 263 -37.39 -27.31 -37.84
CA GLU A 263 -36.62 -28.46 -38.37
C GLU A 263 -35.81 -28.21 -39.66
N ASP A 264 -35.90 -27.03 -40.29
CA ASP A 264 -35.37 -26.80 -41.65
C ASP A 264 -34.06 -26.01 -41.73
N SER A 265 -33.33 -25.77 -40.63
CA SER A 265 -32.03 -25.08 -40.71
C SER A 265 -30.86 -26.06 -40.88
N ILE A 266 -30.18 -25.94 -42.03
CA ILE A 266 -29.10 -26.76 -42.62
C ILE A 266 -27.78 -26.77 -41.79
N TYR A 267 -27.81 -26.52 -40.49
CA TYR A 267 -26.59 -26.52 -39.65
C TYR A 267 -26.52 -27.78 -38.79
N ARG A 268 -26.27 -28.91 -39.45
CA ARG A 268 -25.83 -30.15 -38.81
C ARG A 268 -24.35 -29.98 -38.41
N ALA A 269 -24.09 -29.24 -37.35
CA ALA A 269 -22.78 -29.25 -36.70
C ALA A 269 -22.64 -30.59 -35.95
N THR A 270 -21.84 -31.47 -36.53
CA THR A 270 -21.29 -32.67 -35.90
C THR A 270 -20.52 -32.27 -34.64
N MET A 271 -21.13 -32.48 -33.46
CA MET A 271 -20.40 -32.57 -32.20
C MET A 271 -20.30 -34.04 -31.80
N THR A 272 -19.17 -34.66 -32.14
CA THR A 272 -18.68 -35.85 -31.45
C THR A 272 -18.26 -35.46 -30.04
N ASP A 273 -19.02 -36.00 -29.09
CA ASP A 273 -18.61 -36.49 -27.77
C ASP A 273 -17.59 -35.68 -26.95
N ALA A 274 -18.10 -35.03 -25.90
CA ALA A 274 -17.33 -34.80 -24.68
C ALA A 274 -18.24 -35.03 -23.47
N LYS A 275 -18.43 -36.31 -23.13
CA LYS A 275 -18.90 -36.77 -21.82
C LYS A 275 -18.11 -36.11 -20.68
N GLY A 276 -18.85 -35.66 -19.65
CA GLY A 276 -18.40 -35.77 -18.27
C GLY A 276 -18.32 -34.46 -17.48
N PHE A 277 -19.48 -33.96 -17.01
CA PHE A 277 -19.52 -33.13 -15.80
C PHE A 277 -20.54 -33.75 -14.85
N LYS A 278 -20.04 -34.49 -13.84
CA LYS A 278 -20.80 -35.00 -12.69
C LYS A 278 -20.32 -34.24 -11.45
N GLY A 279 -21.26 -33.77 -10.63
CA GLY A 279 -21.08 -33.65 -9.20
C GLY A 279 -21.08 -32.23 -8.63
N LEU A 280 -22.29 -31.70 -8.42
CA LEU A 280 -22.60 -30.77 -7.33
C LEU A 280 -22.96 -31.62 -6.10
N HIS A 281 -22.27 -31.38 -4.98
CA HIS A 281 -22.83 -31.38 -3.63
C HIS A 281 -21.93 -30.53 -2.73
#